data_AF-A0A2G6GR12-F1
#
_entry.id   AF-A0A2G6GR12-F1
#
_cell.length_a   1.000
_cell.length_b   1.000
_cell.length_c   1.000
_cell.angle_alpha   90.00
_cell.angle_beta   90.00
_cell.angle_gamma   90.00
#
_symmetry.space_group_name_H-M   'P 1'
#
loop_
_entity.id
_entity.type
_entity.pdbx_description
1 polymer ?
#
loop_
_entity_poly.entity_id
_entity_poly.type
_entity_poly.pdbx_seq_one_letter_code
_entity_poly.pdbx_strand_id
1 'polypeptide(L)' 'MRAIGPQASAFITSIAYLINRKGNLKDAEKCIYPHPSITEGIQECLRVFEQKSVYKPEAFPGLISD' A
#
# COMPACT_ATOMS: atom_id res chain seq x y z
N MET A 1 6.35 -8.12 2.44
CA MET A 1 5.76 -6.89 3.01
C MET A 1 5.92 -6.94 4.53
N ARG A 2 6.24 -5.81 5.16
CA ARG A 2 6.14 -5.63 6.61
C ARG A 2 5.06 -4.56 6.85
N ALA A 3 4.14 -4.82 7.77
CA ALA A 3 3.09 -3.89 8.14
C ALA A 3 2.94 -3.89 9.66
N ILE A 4 2.66 -2.73 10.24
CA ILE A 4 2.43 -2.53 11.67
C ILE A 4 1.19 -1.65 11.84
N GLY A 5 0.42 -1.90 12.91
CA GLY A 5 -0.79 -1.16 13.23
C GLY A 5 -2.07 -2.00 13.08
N PRO A 6 -3.25 -1.36 13.22
CA PRO A 6 -4.53 -2.03 13.10
C PRO A 6 -4.69 -2.74 11.75
N GLN A 7 -5.25 -3.95 11.76
CA GLN A 7 -5.47 -4.77 10.56
C GLN A 7 -4.21 -5.12 9.75
N ALA A 8 -3.00 -5.08 10.34
CA ALA A 8 -1.76 -5.46 9.67
C ALA A 8 -1.82 -6.88 9.05
N SER A 9 -2.55 -7.82 9.66
CA SER A 9 -2.78 -9.16 9.11
C SER A 9 -3.52 -9.11 7.77
N ALA A 10 -4.50 -8.23 7.60
CA ALA A 10 -5.25 -8.07 6.36
C ALA A 10 -4.35 -7.54 5.23
N PHE A 11 -3.47 -6.59 5.55
CA PHE A 11 -2.48 -6.06 4.61
C PHE A 11 -1.55 -7.16 4.11
N ILE A 12 -0.90 -7.84 5.05
CA ILE A 12 0.07 -8.89 4.74
C ILE A 12 -0.60 -10.02 3.95
N THR A 13 -1.81 -10.42 4.33
CA THR A 13 -2.56 -11.50 3.65
C THR A 13 -2.92 -11.11 2.22
N SER A 14 -3.39 -9.87 1.99
CA SER A 14 -3.75 -9.41 0.63
C SER A 14 -2.56 -9.42 -0.34
N ILE A 15 -1.39 -8.96 0.11
CA ILE A 15 -0.18 -8.98 -0.70
C ILE A 15 0.39 -10.39 -0.85
N ALA A 16 0.35 -11.20 0.21
CA ALA A 16 0.75 -12.61 0.12
C ALA A 16 -0.12 -13.38 -0.90
N TYR A 17 -1.42 -13.10 -0.95
CA TYR A 17 -2.32 -13.66 -1.94
C TYR A 17 -1.94 -13.24 -3.38
N LEU A 18 -1.61 -11.97 -3.60
CA LEU A 18 -1.16 -11.49 -4.91
C LEU A 18 0.17 -12.15 -5.33
N ILE A 19 1.13 -12.28 -4.41
CA ILE A 19 2.39 -13.00 -4.67
C ILE A 19 2.12 -14.45 -5.05
N ASN A 20 1.23 -15.14 -4.32
CA ASN A 20 0.85 -16.52 -4.62
C ASN A 20 0.22 -16.66 -6.02
N ARG A 21 -0.61 -15.68 -6.42
CA ARG A 21 -1.19 -15.62 -7.77
C ARG A 21 -0.20 -15.21 -8.87
N LYS A 22 1.07 -14.98 -8.54
CA LYS A 22 2.08 -14.40 -9.45
C LYS A 22 1.62 -13.06 -10.04
N GLY A 23 0.84 -12.30 -9.27
CA GLY A 23 0.38 -10.96 -9.62
C GLY A 23 1.53 -9.95 -9.58
N ASN A 24 1.34 -8.85 -10.28
CA ASN A 24 2.29 -7.74 -10.31
C ASN A 24 1.83 -6.59 -9.38
N LEU A 25 2.72 -5.63 -9.13
CA LEU A 25 2.42 -4.48 -8.26
C LEU A 25 1.23 -3.63 -8.77
N LYS A 26 1.07 -3.52 -10.09
CA LYS A 26 -0.04 -2.78 -10.71
C LYS A 26 -1.38 -3.46 -10.48
N ASP A 27 -1.41 -4.77 -10.28
CA ASP A 27 -2.64 -5.49 -9.92
C ASP A 27 -3.11 -5.06 -8.52
N ALA A 28 -2.18 -4.85 -7.58
CA ALA A 28 -2.48 -4.33 -6.25
C ALA A 28 -2.96 -2.87 -6.28
N GLU A 29 -2.38 -2.04 -7.15
CA GLU A 29 -2.81 -0.64 -7.34
C GLU A 29 -4.26 -0.56 -7.86
N LYS A 30 -4.64 -1.50 -8.74
CA LYS A 30 -5.99 -1.60 -9.32
C LYS A 30 -7.04 -2.21 -8.39
N CYS A 31 -6.65 -2.74 -7.23
CA CYS A 31 -7.62 -3.25 -6.25
C CYS A 31 -8.45 -2.10 -5.69
N ILE A 32 -9.78 -2.18 -5.81
CA ILE A 32 -10.69 -1.19 -5.22
C ILE A 32 -10.87 -1.55 -3.74
N TYR A 33 -10.38 -0.68 -2.86
CA TYR A 33 -10.65 -0.76 -1.43
C TYR A 33 -11.89 0.09 -1.08
N PRO A 34 -12.78 -0.40 -0.21
CA PRO A 34 -13.92 0.39 0.24
C PRO A 34 -13.43 1.60 1.04
N HIS A 35 -13.97 2.78 0.76
CA HIS A 35 -13.65 3.99 1.50
C HIS A 35 -14.73 4.28 2.57
N PRO A 36 -14.36 4.66 3.81
CA PRO A 36 -13.02 4.67 4.37
C PRO A 36 -12.61 3.26 4.85
N SER A 37 -11.38 2.81 4.54
CA SER A 37 -10.83 1.60 5.14
C SER A 37 -9.35 1.72 5.42
N ILE A 38 -8.87 1.08 6.48
CA ILE A 38 -7.44 1.05 6.79
C ILE A 38 -6.68 0.43 5.60
N THR A 39 -7.23 -0.63 5.00
CA THR A 39 -6.63 -1.34 3.87
C THR A 39 -6.44 -0.51 2.60
N GLU A 40 -7.13 0.63 2.44
CA GLU A 40 -6.86 1.57 1.34
C GLU A 40 -5.43 2.11 1.36
N GLY A 41 -4.78 2.09 2.54
CA GLY A 41 -3.37 2.46 2.72
C GLY A 41 -2.39 1.59 1.92
N ILE A 42 -2.80 0.40 1.46
CA ILE A 42 -2.00 -0.40 0.52
C ILE A 42 -1.81 0.36 -0.79
N GLN A 43 -2.87 0.91 -1.37
CA GLN A 43 -2.76 1.68 -2.62
C GLN A 43 -1.88 2.90 -2.41
N GLU A 44 -2.04 3.58 -1.29
CA GLU A 44 -1.23 4.76 -0.99
C GLU A 44 0.25 4.44 -0.82
N CYS A 45 0.58 3.35 -0.14
CA CYS A 45 1.94 2.84 -0.03
C CYS A 45 2.57 2.59 -1.41
N LEU A 46 1.79 2.06 -2.36
CA LEU A 46 2.26 1.87 -3.75
C LEU A 46 2.46 3.19 -4.48
N ARG A 47 1.55 4.16 -4.31
CA ARG A 47 1.66 5.48 -4.92
C ARG A 47 2.90 6.24 -4.46
N VAL A 48 3.34 6.06 -3.22
CA VAL A 48 4.62 6.59 -2.72
C VAL A 48 5.79 6.10 -3.58
N PHE A 49 5.87 4.78 -3.85
CA PHE A 49 6.94 4.23 -4.70
C PHE A 49 6.87 4.75 -6.14
N GLU A 50 5.67 5.07 -6.64
CA GLU A 50 5.48 5.64 -7.98
C GLU A 50 5.58 7.17 -8.04
N GLN A 51 5.88 7.85 -6.93
CA GLN A 51 5.88 9.33 -6.84
C GLN A 51 4.51 9.96 -7.21
N LYS A 52 3.42 9.24 -6.96
CA LYS A 52 2.02 9.67 -7.20
C LYS A 52 1.20 9.71 -5.92
N SER A 53 1.85 9.75 -4.77
CA SER A 53 1.22 9.80 -3.44
C SER A 53 0.23 10.97 -3.38
N VAL A 54 -0.97 10.71 -2.87
CA VAL A 54 -1.99 11.75 -2.63
C VAL A 54 -1.75 12.40 -1.27
N TYR A 55 -1.21 11.63 -0.32
CA TYR A 55 -0.76 12.11 0.97
C TYR A 55 0.68 12.61 0.84
N LYS A 56 0.82 13.95 0.84
CA LYS A 56 2.06 14.76 0.76
C LYS A 56 3.28 14.04 1.39
N PRO A 57 4.03 13.22 0.63
CA PRO A 57 5.14 12.45 1.19
C PRO A 57 6.28 13.37 1.66
N GLU A 58 6.39 14.57 1.06
CA GLU A 58 7.31 15.63 1.46
C GLU A 58 7.09 16.15 2.89
N ALA A 59 5.95 15.86 3.52
CA ALA A 59 5.73 16.13 4.94
C ALA A 59 6.54 15.20 5.87
N PHE A 60 7.13 14.12 5.32
CA PHE A 60 7.92 13.12 6.05
C PHE A 60 9.34 12.99 5.46
N PRO A 61 10.14 14.09 5.45
CA PRO A 61 11.48 14.09 4.88
C PRO A 61 12.40 13.09 5.61
N GLY A 62 13.17 12.30 4.86
CA GLY A 62 14.07 11.29 5.40
C GLY A 62 13.39 10.02 5.95
N LEU A 63 12.06 9.95 5.90
CA LEU A 63 11.28 8.76 6.29
C LEU A 63 10.59 8.09 5.10
N ILE A 64 10.17 8.86 4.09
CA ILE A 64 9.35 8.37 2.97
C ILE A 64 9.93 8.75 1.59
N SER A 65 10.74 9.81 1.50
CA SER A 65 11.40 10.25 0.26
C SER A 65 12.87 10.52 0.56
N ASP A 66 13.76 10.05 -0.33
CA ASP A 66 15.20 10.39 -0.32
C ASP A 66 15.41 11.90 -0.52
#